data_AF-A0A1Y1YT46-F1
#
_entry.id   AF-A0A1Y1YT46-F1
#
_cell.length_a   1.000
_cell.length_b   1.000
_cell.length_c   1.000
_cell.angle_alpha   90.00
_cell.angle_beta   90.00
_cell.angle_gamma   90.00
#
_symmetry.space_group_name_H-M   'P 1'
#
loop_
_entity.id
_entity.type
_entity.pdbx_description
1 polymer ?
#
loop_
_entity_poly.entity_id
_entity_poly.type
_entity_poly.pdbx_seq_one_letter_code
_entity_poly.pdbx_strand_id
1 'polypeptide(L)'
;MAVIWGLHLKEMQWAKFKSSYMWNKEYHLRRTKFIVYQCAMIFCVVSESLGTAALSDYVDQQDFVARLNSNVTVHNNNFIGIASYNIFVGVYVATIFGSAFFFDLFWPERHESYPVKLAWRICSVLACLFTLSAALAFTVILATKSAYVTGADADTATELLRRYGGSPLRYRDNGRGIASVVFLWPGWVATVASTFLLWNSLSHIDAYGPKSTHARNAVKDADGPVDEKSPENASRLSDSERPVETNLPATVSTPKRLENDGLNQASLD
;
A
#
# COMPACT_ATOMS: atom_id res chain seq x y z
N MET A 1 -0.07 2.19 28.85
CA MET A 1 -0.48 2.17 27.43
C MET A 1 0.49 1.28 26.67
N ALA A 2 0.00 0.39 25.81
CA ALA A 2 0.84 -0.65 25.21
C ALA A 2 1.86 -0.04 24.24
N VAL A 3 3.13 -0.24 24.55
CA VAL A 3 4.27 -0.04 23.64
C VAL A 3 4.59 -1.42 23.09
N ILE A 4 4.38 -1.62 21.80
CA ILE A 4 4.71 -2.89 21.14
C ILE A 4 5.96 -2.61 20.30
N TRP A 5 7.05 -3.31 20.61
CA TRP A 5 8.31 -3.23 19.84
C TRP A 5 8.93 -1.82 19.77
N GLY A 6 8.75 -1.02 20.82
CA GLY A 6 9.24 0.37 20.87
C GLY A 6 8.40 1.38 20.09
N LEU A 7 7.27 0.96 19.52
CA LEU A 7 6.34 1.82 18.78
C LEU A 7 5.17 2.20 19.67
N HIS A 8 4.92 3.51 19.82
CA HIS A 8 3.78 4.01 20.56
C HIS A 8 2.51 3.89 19.72
N LEU A 9 1.60 2.99 20.10
CA LEU A 9 0.32 2.78 19.40
C LEU A 9 -0.60 4.03 19.38
N LYS A 10 -0.37 5.00 20.26
CA LYS A 10 -1.07 6.31 20.26
C LYS A 10 -0.78 7.13 18.99
N GLU A 11 0.35 6.86 18.31
CA GLU A 11 0.76 7.55 17.08
C GLU A 11 0.10 6.97 15.83
N MET A 12 -0.51 5.79 15.93
CA MET A 12 -1.34 5.19 14.89
C MET A 12 -2.69 5.91 14.88
N GLN A 13 -2.72 7.07 14.23
CA GLN A 13 -3.92 7.87 14.09
C GLN A 13 -4.40 7.81 12.65
N TRP A 14 -5.65 7.40 12.44
CA TRP A 14 -6.30 7.42 11.12
C TRP A 14 -6.31 8.83 10.49
N ALA A 15 -6.23 9.88 11.32
CA ALA A 15 -6.07 11.25 10.88
C ALA A 15 -4.77 11.51 10.09
N LYS A 16 -3.72 10.67 10.25
CA LYS A 16 -2.48 10.76 9.46
C LYS A 16 -2.64 10.32 8.00
N PHE A 17 -3.72 9.62 7.65
CA PHE A 17 -4.12 9.39 6.25
C PHE A 17 -4.72 10.63 5.58
N LYS A 18 -4.97 11.73 6.33
CA LYS A 18 -5.46 12.96 5.73
C LYS A 18 -4.43 13.47 4.72
N SER A 19 -4.92 13.83 3.53
CA SER A 19 -4.12 14.36 2.43
C SER A 19 -3.11 15.44 2.90
N SER A 20 -3.52 16.37 3.76
CA SER A 20 -2.63 17.41 4.31
C SER A 20 -1.38 16.87 5.02
N TYR A 21 -1.43 15.69 5.64
CA TYR A 21 -0.31 15.06 6.34
C TYR A 21 0.57 14.20 5.42
N MET A 22 -0.06 13.52 4.46
CA MET A 22 0.63 12.70 3.45
C MET A 22 1.43 13.56 2.45
N TRP A 23 0.90 14.73 2.13
CA TRP A 23 1.53 15.70 1.24
C TRP A 23 2.40 16.73 1.98
N ASN A 24 2.74 16.56 3.26
CA ASN A 24 3.63 17.52 3.94
C ASN A 24 5.10 17.41 3.47
N LYS A 25 5.83 18.54 3.43
CA LYS A 25 7.26 18.63 3.06
C LYS A 25 8.21 18.47 4.26
N GLU A 26 7.66 18.27 5.46
CA GLU A 26 8.43 18.10 6.70
C GLU A 26 9.39 16.89 6.69
N TYR A 27 9.06 15.83 5.94
CA TYR A 27 9.81 14.57 5.94
C TYR A 27 10.45 14.29 4.56
N HIS A 28 11.68 13.77 4.57
CA HIS A 28 12.44 13.55 3.34
C HIS A 28 11.77 12.52 2.42
N LEU A 29 11.56 12.89 1.14
CA LEU A 29 10.98 12.06 0.07
C LEU A 29 9.58 11.46 0.34
N ARG A 30 8.84 11.90 1.36
CA ARG A 30 7.54 11.31 1.74
C ARG A 30 6.55 11.20 0.58
N ARG A 31 6.38 12.27 -0.20
CA ARG A 31 5.48 12.29 -1.37
C ARG A 31 5.94 11.32 -2.47
N THR A 32 7.23 11.35 -2.77
CA THR A 32 7.83 10.52 -3.82
C THR A 32 7.74 9.04 -3.48
N LYS A 33 8.06 8.66 -2.23
CA LYS A 33 7.88 7.29 -1.75
C LYS A 33 6.43 6.85 -1.82
N PHE A 34 5.50 7.70 -1.37
CA PHE A 34 4.08 7.35 -1.43
C PHE A 34 3.63 7.06 -2.86
N ILE A 35 3.90 7.95 -3.80
CA ILE A 35 3.51 7.74 -5.20
C ILE A 35 4.14 6.48 -5.76
N VAL A 36 5.45 6.30 -5.60
CA VAL A 36 6.19 5.20 -6.23
C VAL A 36 5.84 3.85 -5.61
N TYR A 37 5.68 3.76 -4.28
CA TYR A 37 5.25 2.52 -3.62
C TYR A 37 3.82 2.15 -4.01
N GLN A 38 2.91 3.13 -4.07
CA GLN A 38 1.54 2.87 -4.52
C GLN A 38 1.49 2.45 -5.99
N CYS A 39 2.29 3.04 -6.87
CA CYS A 39 2.41 2.60 -8.27
C CYS A 39 2.87 1.14 -8.36
N ALA A 40 3.91 0.76 -7.61
CA ALA A 40 4.40 -0.62 -7.57
C ALA A 40 3.30 -1.59 -7.12
N MET A 41 2.58 -1.25 -6.04
CA MET A 41 1.50 -2.08 -5.52
C MET A 41 0.31 -2.16 -6.48
N ILE A 42 -0.17 -1.04 -7.03
CA ILE A 42 -1.33 -1.04 -7.93
C ILE A 42 -1.03 -1.85 -9.19
N PHE A 43 0.12 -1.67 -9.82
CA PHE A 43 0.45 -2.42 -11.03
C PHE A 43 0.60 -3.92 -10.77
N CYS A 44 1.22 -4.31 -9.66
CA CYS A 44 1.32 -5.73 -9.28
C CYS A 44 -0.04 -6.33 -8.93
N VAL A 45 -0.90 -5.62 -8.18
CA VAL A 45 -2.25 -6.09 -7.80
C VAL A 45 -3.19 -6.18 -9.01
N VAL A 46 -3.12 -5.22 -9.94
CA VAL A 46 -3.91 -5.28 -11.18
C VAL A 46 -3.43 -6.44 -12.05
N SER A 47 -2.11 -6.62 -12.19
CA SER A 47 -1.54 -7.78 -12.89
C SER A 47 -2.01 -9.09 -12.28
N GLU A 48 -1.91 -9.22 -10.95
CA GLU A 48 -2.38 -10.38 -10.20
C GLU A 48 -3.87 -10.64 -10.45
N SER A 49 -4.73 -9.62 -10.29
CA SER A 49 -6.18 -9.76 -10.44
C SER A 49 -6.58 -10.21 -11.84
N LEU A 50 -5.95 -9.67 -12.88
CA LEU A 50 -6.18 -10.08 -14.26
C LEU A 50 -5.67 -11.49 -14.55
N GLY A 51 -4.51 -11.86 -13.98
CA GLY A 51 -3.96 -13.20 -14.06
C GLY A 51 -4.86 -14.23 -13.37
N THR A 52 -5.42 -13.88 -12.21
CA THR A 52 -6.37 -14.71 -11.45
C THR A 52 -7.68 -14.86 -12.20
N ALA A 53 -8.20 -13.81 -12.82
CA ALA A 53 -9.41 -13.92 -13.65
C ALA A 53 -9.20 -14.91 -14.80
N ALA A 54 -8.07 -14.81 -15.51
CA ALA A 54 -7.72 -15.75 -16.56
C ALA A 54 -7.50 -17.18 -16.02
N LEU A 55 -6.91 -17.31 -14.82
CA LEU A 55 -6.71 -18.58 -14.14
C LEU A 55 -8.05 -19.27 -13.85
N SER A 56 -9.00 -18.54 -13.29
CA SER A 56 -10.36 -19.04 -13.03
C SER A 56 -11.00 -19.56 -14.30
N ASP A 57 -10.92 -18.81 -15.42
CA ASP A 57 -11.48 -19.26 -16.69
C ASP A 57 -10.86 -20.60 -17.18
N TYR A 58 -9.56 -20.81 -16.95
CA TYR A 58 -8.87 -22.05 -17.33
C TYR A 58 -9.21 -23.23 -16.42
N VAL A 59 -9.37 -23.00 -15.11
CA VAL A 59 -9.78 -24.02 -14.15
C VAL A 59 -11.23 -24.44 -14.42
N ASP A 60 -12.12 -23.48 -14.60
CA ASP A 60 -13.53 -23.71 -14.91
C ASP A 60 -13.71 -24.48 -16.23
N GLN A 61 -12.87 -24.19 -17.24
CA GLN A 61 -12.83 -24.96 -18.48
C GLN A 61 -12.44 -26.43 -18.26
N GLN A 62 -11.42 -26.67 -17.45
CA GLN A 62 -10.96 -28.02 -17.13
C GLN A 62 -12.05 -28.80 -16.39
N ASP A 63 -12.69 -28.17 -15.41
CA ASP A 63 -13.79 -28.75 -14.65
C ASP A 63 -15.02 -29.03 -15.53
N PHE A 64 -15.36 -28.11 -16.44
CA PHE A 64 -16.48 -28.29 -17.38
C PHE A 64 -16.26 -29.50 -18.30
N VAL A 65 -15.08 -29.63 -18.90
CA VAL A 65 -14.75 -30.76 -19.78
C VAL A 65 -14.74 -32.07 -19.01
N ALA A 66 -14.13 -32.09 -17.82
CA ALA A 66 -14.08 -33.28 -16.97
C ALA A 66 -15.47 -33.75 -16.53
N ARG A 67 -16.41 -32.82 -16.28
CA ARG A 67 -17.82 -33.14 -15.95
C ARG A 67 -18.59 -33.71 -17.14
N LEU A 68 -18.30 -33.24 -18.36
CA LEU A 68 -19.00 -33.71 -19.56
C LEU A 68 -18.48 -35.07 -20.05
N ASN A 69 -17.18 -35.30 -19.93
CA ASN A 69 -16.56 -36.56 -20.32
C ASN A 69 -15.32 -36.84 -19.45
N SER A 70 -15.44 -37.85 -18.57
CA SER A 70 -14.36 -38.25 -17.65
C SER A 70 -13.11 -38.79 -18.35
N ASN A 71 -13.22 -39.18 -19.63
CA ASN A 71 -12.09 -39.68 -20.42
C ASN A 71 -11.29 -38.55 -21.08
N VAL A 72 -11.79 -37.31 -21.04
CA VAL A 72 -11.18 -36.15 -21.69
C VAL A 72 -10.57 -35.23 -20.63
N THR A 73 -9.31 -34.86 -20.81
CA THR A 73 -8.59 -34.00 -19.87
C THR A 73 -7.95 -32.83 -20.59
N VAL A 74 -8.17 -31.62 -20.08
CA VAL A 74 -7.52 -30.39 -20.53
C VAL A 74 -6.28 -30.15 -19.68
N HIS A 75 -5.12 -30.04 -20.32
CA HIS A 75 -3.85 -29.76 -19.66
C HIS A 75 -3.50 -28.28 -19.80
N ASN A 76 -3.65 -27.53 -18.71
CA ASN A 76 -3.38 -26.09 -18.62
C ASN A 76 -2.33 -25.73 -17.53
N ASN A 77 -1.64 -26.75 -17.00
CA ASN A 77 -0.72 -26.65 -15.85
C ASN A 77 0.33 -25.54 -15.96
N ASN A 78 0.80 -25.26 -17.19
CA ASN A 78 1.75 -24.18 -17.45
C ASN A 78 1.17 -22.81 -17.07
N PHE A 79 -0.09 -22.55 -17.45
CA PHE A 79 -0.75 -21.29 -17.11
C PHE A 79 -1.11 -21.23 -15.62
N ILE A 80 -1.63 -22.33 -15.06
CA ILE A 80 -1.96 -22.42 -13.64
C ILE A 80 -0.73 -22.12 -12.77
N GLY A 81 0.41 -22.73 -13.09
CA GLY A 81 1.64 -22.55 -12.35
C GLY A 81 2.14 -21.11 -12.37
N ILE A 82 2.14 -20.46 -13.54
CA ILE A 82 2.65 -19.09 -13.64
C ILE A 82 1.68 -18.04 -13.09
N ALA A 83 0.37 -18.24 -13.25
CA ALA A 83 -0.62 -17.35 -12.64
C ALA A 83 -0.58 -17.45 -11.11
N SER A 84 -0.43 -18.65 -10.55
CA SER A 84 -0.26 -18.86 -9.10
C SER A 84 1.03 -18.22 -8.58
N TYR A 85 2.12 -18.32 -9.34
CA TYR A 85 3.36 -17.64 -8.99
C TYR A 85 3.21 -16.11 -9.03
N ASN A 86 2.49 -15.56 -10.02
CA ASN A 86 2.21 -14.13 -10.10
C ASN A 86 1.41 -13.62 -8.88
N ILE A 87 0.42 -14.40 -8.41
CA ILE A 87 -0.32 -14.11 -7.17
C ILE A 87 0.63 -14.00 -5.97
N PHE A 88 1.49 -15.01 -5.78
CA PHE A 88 2.47 -14.99 -4.70
C PHE A 88 3.36 -13.75 -4.74
N VAL A 89 3.84 -13.38 -5.93
CA VAL A 89 4.70 -12.21 -6.11
C VAL A 89 3.95 -10.91 -5.83
N GLY A 90 2.72 -10.77 -6.30
CA GLY A 90 1.86 -9.61 -6.02
C GLY A 90 1.66 -9.39 -4.51
N VAL A 91 1.26 -10.44 -3.79
CA VAL A 91 1.11 -10.43 -2.34
C VAL A 91 2.42 -10.10 -1.61
N TYR A 92 3.55 -10.66 -2.07
CA TYR A 92 4.86 -10.37 -1.49
C TYR A 92 5.23 -8.88 -1.63
N VAL A 93 5.09 -8.31 -2.83
CA VAL A 93 5.38 -6.89 -3.10
C VAL A 93 4.46 -5.99 -2.26
N ALA A 94 3.17 -6.30 -2.20
CA ALA A 94 2.20 -5.56 -1.39
C ALA A 94 2.53 -5.63 0.11
N THR A 95 2.99 -6.79 0.59
CA THR A 95 3.38 -6.94 2.00
C THR A 95 4.61 -6.11 2.31
N ILE A 96 5.66 -6.16 1.50
CA ILE A 96 6.92 -5.43 1.76
C ILE A 96 6.72 -3.91 1.61
N PHE A 97 6.24 -3.43 0.47
CA PHE A 97 6.12 -1.98 0.26
C PHE A 97 4.90 -1.36 0.95
N GLY A 98 3.82 -2.13 1.13
CA GLY A 98 2.67 -1.69 1.91
C GLY A 98 3.03 -1.52 3.38
N SER A 99 3.74 -2.49 3.98
CA SER A 99 4.22 -2.34 5.35
C SER A 99 5.25 -1.21 5.47
N ALA A 100 6.22 -1.11 4.56
CA ALA A 100 7.18 0.01 4.55
C ALA A 100 6.48 1.37 4.49
N PHE A 101 5.42 1.49 3.68
CA PHE A 101 4.58 2.69 3.63
C PHE A 101 3.89 2.98 4.97
N PHE A 102 3.22 1.99 5.58
CA PHE A 102 2.54 2.18 6.87
C PHE A 102 3.52 2.56 7.98
N PHE A 103 4.70 1.96 8.01
CA PHE A 103 5.75 2.30 8.98
C PHE A 103 6.24 3.74 8.80
N ASP A 104 6.50 4.17 7.56
CA ASP A 104 6.90 5.54 7.25
C ASP A 104 5.79 6.58 7.54
N LEU A 105 4.53 6.16 7.47
CA LEU A 105 3.36 7.02 7.72
C LEU A 105 3.07 7.19 9.22
N PHE A 106 3.00 6.09 9.95
CA PHE A 106 2.60 6.10 11.36
C PHE A 106 3.74 6.53 12.28
N TRP A 107 4.95 6.02 12.04
CA TRP A 107 6.12 6.24 12.90
C TRP A 107 7.31 6.80 12.11
N PRO A 108 7.20 8.04 11.61
CA PRO A 108 8.26 8.62 10.79
C PRO A 108 9.57 8.89 11.56
N GLU A 109 9.53 9.00 12.89
CA GLU A 109 10.72 9.23 13.73
C GLU A 109 11.27 7.95 14.37
N ARG A 110 10.86 6.77 13.89
CA ARG A 110 11.31 5.50 14.47
C ARG A 110 12.82 5.30 14.33
N HIS A 111 13.46 4.92 15.43
CA HIS A 111 14.83 4.42 15.41
C HIS A 111 14.83 2.93 15.11
N GLU A 112 15.17 2.57 13.88
CA GLU A 112 15.31 1.18 13.48
C GLU A 112 16.67 0.60 13.86
N SER A 113 16.64 -0.61 14.42
CA SER A 113 17.86 -1.38 14.66
C SER A 113 18.48 -1.84 13.33
N TYR A 114 19.81 -2.01 13.34
CA TYR A 114 20.56 -2.49 12.18
C TYR A 114 19.98 -3.77 11.51
N PRO A 115 19.61 -4.84 12.26
CA PRO A 115 19.06 -6.04 11.63
C PRO A 115 17.73 -5.79 10.89
N VAL A 116 16.89 -4.88 11.37
CA VAL A 116 15.62 -4.53 10.71
C VAL A 116 15.89 -3.81 9.39
N LYS A 117 16.84 -2.86 9.36
CA LYS A 117 17.26 -2.19 8.13
C LYS A 117 17.84 -3.17 7.11
N LEU A 118 18.63 -4.14 7.57
CA LEU A 118 19.16 -5.20 6.72
C LEU A 118 18.04 -6.07 6.14
N ALA A 119 17.06 -6.45 6.96
CA ALA A 119 15.90 -7.21 6.51
C ALA A 119 15.11 -6.45 5.42
N TRP A 120 14.86 -5.15 5.60
CA TRP A 120 14.23 -4.31 4.58
C TRP A 120 15.00 -4.32 3.26
N ARG A 121 16.33 -4.17 3.32
CA ARG A 121 17.18 -4.20 2.13
C ARG A 121 17.09 -5.55 1.41
N ILE A 122 17.22 -6.66 2.14
CA ILE A 122 17.14 -8.01 1.57
C ILE A 122 15.76 -8.25 0.95
N CYS A 123 14.67 -7.97 1.69
CA CYS A 123 13.31 -8.17 1.19
C CYS A 123 13.00 -7.30 -0.03
N SER A 124 13.50 -6.07 -0.08
CA SER A 124 13.32 -5.19 -1.25
C SER A 124 14.04 -5.71 -2.50
N VAL A 125 15.21 -6.33 -2.34
CA VAL A 125 15.93 -6.97 -3.45
C VAL A 125 15.21 -8.24 -3.91
N LEU A 126 14.76 -9.06 -2.96
CA LEU A 126 13.96 -10.25 -3.27
C LEU A 126 12.67 -9.87 -3.98
N ALA A 127 12.02 -8.77 -3.60
CA ALA A 127 10.85 -8.25 -4.31
C ALA A 127 11.19 -7.99 -5.78
N CYS A 128 12.26 -7.24 -6.08
CA CYS A 128 12.70 -6.98 -7.45
C CYS A 128 12.97 -8.27 -8.24
N LEU A 129 13.66 -9.24 -7.62
CA LEU A 129 14.00 -10.51 -8.26
C LEU A 129 12.75 -11.34 -8.57
N PHE A 130 11.84 -11.45 -7.61
CA PHE A 130 10.58 -12.19 -7.78
C PHE A 130 9.65 -11.52 -8.79
N THR A 131 9.55 -10.19 -8.81
CA THR A 131 8.75 -9.51 -9.85
C THR A 131 9.38 -9.67 -11.23
N LEU A 132 10.72 -9.67 -11.33
CA LEU A 132 11.41 -9.91 -12.60
C LEU A 132 11.20 -11.34 -13.11
N SER A 133 11.40 -12.34 -12.24
CA SER A 133 11.21 -13.74 -12.61
C SER A 133 9.76 -14.01 -13.00
N ALA A 134 8.79 -13.43 -12.29
CA ALA A 134 7.37 -13.50 -12.65
C ALA A 134 7.12 -12.84 -14.02
N ALA A 135 7.61 -11.62 -14.24
CA ALA A 135 7.45 -10.92 -15.52
C ALA A 135 8.00 -11.72 -16.70
N LEU A 136 9.21 -12.27 -16.57
CA LEU A 136 9.86 -13.07 -17.61
C LEU A 136 9.14 -14.39 -17.83
N ALA A 137 8.90 -15.18 -16.78
CA ALA A 137 8.28 -16.48 -16.90
C ALA A 137 6.84 -16.37 -17.41
N PHE A 138 6.08 -15.36 -16.98
CA PHE A 138 4.73 -15.12 -17.45
C PHE A 138 4.72 -14.70 -18.92
N THR A 139 5.63 -13.80 -19.32
CA THR A 139 5.78 -13.43 -20.74
C THR A 139 6.10 -14.66 -21.60
N VAL A 140 7.06 -15.49 -21.18
CA VAL A 140 7.49 -16.68 -21.94
C VAL A 140 6.38 -17.72 -22.04
N ILE A 141 5.71 -18.04 -20.93
CA ILE A 141 4.64 -19.05 -20.92
C ILE A 141 3.45 -18.57 -21.75
N LEU A 142 3.05 -17.31 -21.57
CA LEU A 142 1.94 -16.73 -22.33
C LEU A 142 2.23 -16.72 -23.84
N ALA A 143 3.46 -16.35 -24.24
CA ALA A 143 3.83 -16.25 -25.65
C ALA A 143 4.06 -17.61 -26.34
N THR A 144 4.63 -18.58 -25.62
CA THR A 144 5.16 -19.82 -26.25
C THR A 144 4.33 -21.07 -25.97
N LYS A 145 3.52 -21.08 -24.91
CA LYS A 145 2.78 -22.28 -24.50
C LYS A 145 1.30 -22.20 -24.88
N SER A 146 0.68 -23.37 -24.86
CA SER A 146 -0.75 -23.54 -25.06
C SER A 146 -1.25 -24.67 -24.15
N ALA A 147 -2.53 -24.64 -23.84
CA ALA A 147 -3.25 -25.79 -23.32
C ALA A 147 -3.48 -26.82 -24.44
N TYR A 148 -3.59 -28.08 -24.06
CA TYR A 148 -3.89 -29.18 -24.98
C TYR A 148 -4.85 -30.17 -24.33
N VAL A 149 -5.59 -30.92 -25.15
CA VAL A 149 -6.60 -31.86 -24.70
C VAL A 149 -6.13 -33.28 -25.02
N THR A 150 -6.32 -34.21 -24.08
CA THR A 150 -6.04 -35.64 -24.27
C THR A 150 -7.30 -36.48 -24.04
N GLY A 151 -7.42 -37.63 -24.70
CA GLY A 151 -8.53 -38.57 -24.50
C GLY A 151 -9.78 -38.32 -25.35
N ALA A 152 -9.70 -37.40 -26.32
CA ALA A 152 -10.69 -37.19 -27.38
C ALA A 152 -9.99 -37.02 -28.73
N ASP A 153 -10.70 -37.29 -29.82
CA ASP A 153 -10.31 -36.85 -31.15
C ASP A 153 -10.37 -35.31 -31.25
N ALA A 154 -9.72 -34.75 -32.27
CA ALA A 154 -9.60 -33.30 -32.44
C ALA A 154 -10.96 -32.60 -32.63
N ASP A 155 -11.93 -33.26 -33.25
CA ASP A 155 -13.25 -32.67 -33.53
C ASP A 155 -14.10 -32.64 -32.26
N THR A 156 -14.12 -33.75 -31.49
CA THR A 156 -14.78 -33.82 -30.18
C THR A 156 -14.16 -32.83 -29.19
N ALA A 157 -12.83 -32.72 -29.16
CA ALA A 157 -12.16 -31.74 -28.30
C ALA A 157 -12.55 -30.30 -28.68
N THR A 158 -12.58 -29.98 -29.97
CA THR A 158 -12.95 -28.65 -30.45
C THR A 158 -14.41 -28.31 -30.12
N GLU A 159 -15.32 -29.27 -30.29
CA GLU A 159 -16.74 -29.10 -29.95
C GLU A 159 -16.95 -28.88 -28.44
N LEU A 160 -16.29 -29.67 -27.59
CA LEU A 160 -16.36 -29.50 -26.12
C LEU A 160 -15.86 -28.11 -25.69
N LEU A 161 -14.77 -27.64 -26.30
CA LEU A 161 -14.22 -26.32 -26.03
C LEU A 161 -15.13 -25.19 -26.55
N ARG A 162 -15.76 -25.39 -27.70
CA ARG A 162 -16.72 -24.44 -28.27
C ARG A 162 -17.96 -24.30 -27.39
N ARG A 163 -18.44 -25.39 -26.78
CA ARG A 163 -19.57 -25.37 -25.84
C ARG A 163 -19.27 -24.59 -24.57
N TYR A 164 -18.03 -24.61 -24.10
CA TYR A 164 -17.61 -23.81 -22.95
C TYR A 164 -17.48 -22.33 -23.30
N GLY A 165 -16.88 -22.01 -24.46
CA GLY A 165 -16.81 -20.64 -25.00
C GLY A 165 -15.93 -19.65 -24.23
N GLY A 166 -15.23 -20.07 -23.17
CA GLY A 166 -14.54 -19.16 -22.26
C GLY A 166 -13.07 -18.84 -22.59
N SER A 167 -12.20 -19.85 -22.76
CA SER A 167 -10.74 -19.61 -22.78
C SER A 167 -10.05 -20.21 -24.01
N PRO A 168 -9.16 -19.46 -24.68
CA PRO A 168 -8.41 -19.96 -25.82
C PRO A 168 -7.33 -20.96 -25.37
N LEU A 169 -7.12 -22.01 -26.16
CA LEU A 169 -6.05 -22.98 -25.91
C LEU A 169 -4.67 -22.32 -25.98
N ARG A 170 -4.47 -21.41 -26.92
CA ARG A 170 -3.25 -20.62 -27.03
C ARG A 170 -3.31 -19.48 -26.01
N TYR A 171 -2.40 -19.48 -25.04
CA TYR A 171 -2.41 -18.50 -23.96
C TYR A 171 -2.23 -17.06 -24.45
N ARG A 172 -1.46 -16.86 -25.53
CA ARG A 172 -1.27 -15.55 -26.16
C ARG A 172 -2.54 -14.90 -26.69
N ASP A 173 -3.58 -15.68 -26.94
CA ASP A 173 -4.86 -15.17 -27.45
C ASP A 173 -5.80 -14.78 -26.29
N ASN A 174 -5.40 -15.03 -25.04
CA ASN A 174 -6.12 -14.62 -23.84
C ASN A 174 -5.78 -13.15 -23.49
N GLY A 175 -6.70 -12.24 -23.80
CA GLY A 175 -6.52 -10.80 -23.54
C GLY A 175 -6.30 -10.46 -22.07
N ARG A 176 -6.88 -11.20 -21.12
CA ARG A 176 -6.68 -10.98 -19.67
C ARG A 176 -5.25 -11.37 -19.26
N GLY A 177 -4.74 -12.47 -19.79
CA GLY A 177 -3.35 -12.90 -19.60
C GLY A 177 -2.35 -11.88 -20.17
N ILE A 178 -2.62 -11.35 -21.37
CA ILE A 178 -1.77 -10.30 -21.98
C ILE A 178 -1.79 -9.04 -21.12
N ALA A 179 -2.97 -8.57 -20.72
CA ALA A 179 -3.10 -7.38 -19.90
C ALA A 179 -2.38 -7.53 -18.55
N SER A 180 -2.46 -8.71 -17.93
CA SER A 180 -1.70 -9.05 -16.72
C SER A 180 -0.19 -8.83 -16.90
N VAL A 181 0.40 -9.40 -17.96
CA VAL A 181 1.82 -9.22 -18.28
C VAL A 181 2.18 -7.76 -18.57
N VAL A 182 1.32 -7.04 -19.30
CA VAL A 182 1.53 -5.63 -19.63
C VAL A 182 1.58 -4.76 -18.38
N PHE A 183 0.76 -5.04 -17.35
CA PHE A 183 0.82 -4.32 -16.07
C PHE A 183 1.99 -4.78 -15.18
N LEU A 184 2.42 -6.03 -15.31
CA LEU A 184 3.51 -6.59 -14.52
C LEU A 184 4.86 -5.92 -14.83
N TRP A 185 5.12 -5.55 -16.08
CA TRP A 185 6.37 -4.89 -16.48
C TRP A 185 6.57 -3.49 -15.87
N PRO A 186 5.61 -2.54 -15.98
CA PRO A 186 5.62 -1.30 -15.21
C PRO A 186 5.67 -1.53 -13.70
N GLY A 187 4.98 -2.57 -13.22
CA GLY A 187 5.06 -3.00 -11.81
C GLY A 187 6.48 -3.32 -11.38
N TRP A 188 7.24 -4.09 -12.18
CA TRP A 188 8.65 -4.37 -11.91
C TRP A 188 9.50 -3.09 -11.88
N VAL A 189 9.34 -2.19 -12.85
CA VAL A 189 10.07 -0.91 -12.88
C VAL A 189 9.79 -0.08 -11.62
N ALA A 190 8.52 0.01 -11.23
CA ALA A 190 8.12 0.70 -10.02
C ALA A 190 8.65 0.01 -8.74
N THR A 191 8.74 -1.31 -8.72
CA THR A 191 9.37 -2.08 -7.64
C THR A 191 10.87 -1.77 -7.52
N VAL A 192 11.60 -1.71 -8.64
CA VAL A 192 13.03 -1.30 -8.63
C VAL A 192 13.19 0.13 -8.12
N ALA A 193 12.37 1.06 -8.60
CA ALA A 193 12.37 2.44 -8.12
C ALA A 193 12.03 2.54 -6.63
N SER A 194 11.08 1.74 -6.15
CA SER A 194 10.70 1.66 -4.73
C SER A 194 11.86 1.17 -3.87
N THR A 195 12.58 0.14 -4.31
CA THR A 195 13.78 -0.36 -3.63
C THR A 195 14.86 0.71 -3.52
N PHE A 196 15.14 1.44 -4.61
CA PHE A 196 16.11 2.53 -4.58
C PHE A 196 15.72 3.63 -3.59
N LEU A 197 14.44 4.03 -3.58
CA LEU A 197 13.93 5.05 -2.65
C LEU A 197 13.97 4.58 -1.19
N LEU A 198 13.69 3.31 -0.93
CA LEU A 198 13.79 2.72 0.40
C LEU A 198 15.24 2.79 0.90
N TRP A 199 16.20 2.44 0.06
CA TRP A 199 17.62 2.44 0.42
C TRP A 199 18.12 3.86 0.67
N ASN A 200 17.82 4.79 -0.24
CA ASN A 200 18.20 6.19 -0.08
C ASN A 200 17.57 6.79 1.19
N SER A 201 16.33 6.44 1.49
CA SER A 201 15.69 6.84 2.74
C SER A 201 16.41 6.31 3.98
N LEU A 202 16.76 5.02 3.99
CA LEU A 202 17.47 4.44 5.13
C LEU A 202 18.82 5.14 5.34
N SER A 203 19.56 5.38 4.26
CA SER A 203 20.82 6.13 4.30
C SER A 203 20.65 7.58 4.77
N HIS A 204 19.57 8.26 4.35
CA HIS A 204 19.29 9.62 4.80
C HIS A 204 18.93 9.67 6.30
N ILE A 205 18.09 8.73 6.75
CA ILE A 205 17.72 8.61 8.17
C ILE A 205 18.97 8.34 9.02
N ASP A 206 19.87 7.47 8.56
CA ASP A 206 21.13 7.16 9.24
C ASP A 206 22.06 8.37 9.35
N ALA A 207 22.14 9.20 8.32
CA ALA A 207 23.05 10.34 8.27
C ALA A 207 22.50 11.62 8.93
N TYR A 208 21.19 11.84 8.87
CA TYR A 208 20.58 13.15 9.10
C TYR A 208 19.32 13.14 9.96
N GLY A 209 18.82 11.97 10.32
CA GLY A 209 17.50 11.80 10.92
C GLY A 209 16.35 11.89 9.90
N PRO A 210 15.10 11.76 10.35
CA PRO A 210 13.91 11.59 9.49
C PRO A 210 13.37 12.88 8.85
N LYS A 211 13.81 14.06 9.33
CA LYS A 211 13.33 15.36 8.89
C LYS A 211 13.98 15.81 7.58
N SER A 212 13.22 16.48 6.72
CA SER A 212 13.75 17.05 5.48
C SER A 212 14.76 18.17 5.76
N THR A 213 15.68 18.42 4.82
CA THR A 213 16.68 19.50 4.93
C THR A 213 16.05 20.86 5.24
N HIS A 214 14.89 21.15 4.65
CA HIS A 214 14.16 22.39 4.89
C HIS A 214 13.56 22.47 6.31
N ALA A 215 12.96 21.38 6.80
CA ALA A 215 12.41 21.35 8.15
C ALA A 215 13.52 21.39 9.23
N ARG A 216 14.67 20.76 8.97
CA ARG A 216 15.83 20.83 9.85
C ARG A 216 16.42 22.22 9.91
N ASN A 217 16.53 22.91 8.76
CA ASN A 217 17.04 24.26 8.71
C ASN A 217 16.07 25.24 9.38
N ALA A 218 14.76 25.10 9.17
CA ALA A 218 13.77 25.93 9.87
C ALA A 218 13.81 25.79 11.40
N VAL A 219 14.11 24.59 11.92
CA VAL A 219 14.33 24.38 13.37
C VAL A 219 15.66 25.00 13.82
N LYS A 220 16.74 24.85 13.04
CA LYS A 220 18.03 25.49 13.34
C LYS A 220 17.97 27.03 13.29
N ASP A 221 17.16 27.59 12.39
CA ASP A 221 16.97 29.03 12.27
C ASP A 221 16.07 29.58 13.39
N ALA A 222 15.17 28.76 13.94
CA ALA A 222 14.38 29.08 15.13
C ALA A 222 15.18 28.98 16.45
N ASP A 223 16.21 28.13 16.48
CA ASP A 223 17.18 27.99 17.59
C ASP A 223 18.45 28.86 17.39
N GLY A 224 18.42 29.81 16.44
CA GLY A 224 19.46 30.83 16.29
C GLY A 224 19.66 31.61 17.60
N PRO A 225 20.87 32.14 17.86
CA PRO A 225 21.24 32.65 19.18
C PRO A 225 20.24 33.70 19.62
N VAL A 226 19.69 33.54 20.83
CA VAL A 226 19.01 34.62 21.52
C VAL A 226 20.03 35.73 21.63
N ASP A 227 19.96 36.74 20.74
CA ASP A 227 20.68 37.98 20.92
C ASP A 227 20.30 38.49 22.31
N GLU A 228 21.27 38.42 23.21
CA GLU A 228 21.24 38.96 24.54
C GLU A 228 20.97 40.46 24.40
N LYS A 229 19.68 40.84 24.45
CA LYS A 229 19.28 42.23 24.48
C LYS A 229 19.93 42.86 25.71
N SER A 230 20.95 43.67 25.44
CA SER A 230 21.59 44.59 26.37
C SER A 230 20.53 45.27 27.26
N PRO A 231 20.68 45.25 28.60
CA PRO A 231 19.69 45.77 29.53
C PRO A 231 19.83 47.29 29.63
N GLU A 232 19.37 48.03 28.62
CA GLU A 232 19.45 49.49 28.63
C GLU A 232 18.10 50.20 28.42
N ASN A 233 16.98 49.52 28.70
CA ASN A 233 15.65 50.15 28.66
C ASN A 233 14.76 49.86 29.88
N ALA A 234 15.36 49.48 31.02
CA ALA A 234 14.64 49.26 32.28
C ALA A 234 14.24 50.55 33.04
N SER A 235 14.31 51.73 32.40
CA SER A 235 14.11 53.02 33.07
C SER A 235 13.27 54.00 32.25
N ARG A 236 12.08 53.58 31.80
CA ARG A 236 11.01 54.51 31.36
C ARG A 236 9.71 53.73 31.17
N LEU A 237 8.94 53.62 32.25
CA LEU A 237 7.46 53.61 32.29
C LEU A 237 7.00 53.15 33.69
N SER A 238 7.46 53.86 34.71
CA SER A 238 6.62 54.16 35.87
C SER A 238 5.75 55.35 35.46
N ASP A 239 4.49 55.12 35.14
CA ASP A 239 3.38 56.03 35.44
C ASP A 239 2.14 55.60 34.66
N SER A 240 1.12 55.19 35.42
CA SER A 240 -0.32 55.40 35.18
C SER A 240 -1.14 54.13 35.47
N GLU A 241 -1.15 53.71 36.75
CA GLU A 241 -2.30 53.00 37.30
C GLU A 241 -3.42 54.00 37.59
N ARG A 242 -4.59 53.81 36.96
CA ARG A 242 -5.89 54.25 37.49
C ARG A 242 -6.95 53.21 37.08
N PRO A 243 -7.73 52.65 38.03
CA PRO A 243 -8.82 51.73 37.72
C PRO A 243 -10.15 52.49 37.57
N VAL A 244 -10.99 52.05 36.63
CA VAL A 244 -12.40 52.45 36.53
C VAL A 244 -13.23 51.17 36.39
N GLU A 245 -13.83 50.75 37.52
CA GLU A 245 -15.27 50.49 37.71
C GLU A 245 -16.15 50.36 36.42
N THR A 246 -17.12 49.46 36.22
CA THR A 246 -17.96 48.59 37.07
C THR A 246 -18.83 47.72 36.14
N ASN A 247 -19.49 46.70 36.71
CA ASN A 247 -20.81 46.10 36.36
C ASN A 247 -20.90 44.71 35.69
N LEU A 248 -20.95 43.71 36.59
CA LEU A 248 -21.79 42.48 36.71
C LEU A 248 -23.07 42.34 35.83
N PRO A 249 -23.83 41.20 35.89
CA PRO A 249 -23.51 39.82 36.30
C PRO A 249 -24.08 38.74 35.32
N ALA A 250 -23.72 37.46 35.50
CA ALA A 250 -24.62 36.36 35.15
C ALA A 250 -24.66 35.33 36.27
N THR A 251 -25.88 35.14 36.76
CA THR A 251 -26.34 34.37 37.91
C THR A 251 -26.22 32.86 37.75
N VAL A 252 -25.97 32.24 38.90
CA VAL A 252 -26.05 30.81 39.24
C VAL A 252 -27.46 30.24 39.01
N SER A 253 -27.59 29.03 38.47
CA SER A 253 -28.35 27.90 39.06
C SER A 253 -28.61 26.74 38.08
N THR A 254 -28.03 25.58 38.38
CA THR A 254 -28.64 24.25 38.16
C THR A 254 -29.65 23.95 39.29
N PRO A 255 -30.38 22.82 39.35
CA PRO A 255 -30.76 21.80 38.33
C PRO A 255 -32.27 21.43 38.40
N LYS A 256 -32.78 20.56 37.50
CA LYS A 256 -33.80 19.54 37.85
C LYS A 256 -34.02 18.48 36.76
N ARG A 257 -34.63 17.39 37.21
CA ARG A 257 -34.55 15.98 36.83
C ARG A 257 -35.97 15.46 36.51
N LEU A 258 -36.05 14.33 35.79
CA LEU A 258 -37.23 13.44 35.56
C LEU A 258 -38.22 13.98 34.52
N GLU A 259 -38.89 13.19 33.67
CA GLU A 259 -39.19 11.75 33.67
C GLU A 259 -39.64 11.30 32.27
N ASN A 260 -39.75 9.98 32.13
CA ASN A 260 -40.29 9.15 31.03
C ASN A 260 -41.50 9.71 30.25
N ASP A 261 -41.58 9.36 28.96
CA ASP A 261 -42.60 8.39 28.49
C ASP A 261 -42.30 7.91 27.07
N GLY A 262 -42.47 6.60 26.85
CA GLY A 262 -42.06 5.90 25.64
C GLY A 262 -43.05 5.97 24.49
N LEU A 263 -42.67 5.34 23.37
CA LEU A 263 -43.59 4.50 22.61
C LEU A 263 -42.82 3.57 21.65
N ASN A 264 -43.24 2.32 21.64
CA ASN A 264 -42.90 1.26 20.70
C ASN A 264 -43.35 1.58 19.27
N GLN A 265 -42.62 1.06 18.27
CA GLN A 265 -43.08 0.27 17.09
C GLN A 265 -41.90 0.18 16.10
N ALA A 266 -41.28 -0.98 15.86
CA ALA A 266 -41.75 -2.18 15.16
C ALA A 266 -41.86 -2.03 13.63
N SER A 267 -40.99 -2.80 12.95
CA SER A 267 -41.19 -3.55 11.69
C SER A 267 -41.17 -2.85 10.31
N LEU A 268 -40.60 -3.61 9.36
CA LEU A 268 -40.63 -3.51 7.87
C LEU A 268 -39.56 -2.56 7.28
N ASP A 269 -38.64 -2.95 6.39
CA ASP A 269 -38.50 -4.08 5.46
C ASP A 269 -37.03 -4.53 5.33
#